data_AF-A0A4R8HMV8-F1
#
_entry.id   AF-A0A4R8HMV8-F1
#
_cell.length_a   1.000
_cell.length_b   1.000
_cell.length_c   1.000
_cell.angle_alpha   90.00
_cell.angle_beta   90.00
_cell.angle_gamma   90.00
#
_symmetry.space_group_name_H-M   'P 1'
#
loop_
_entity.id
_entity.type
_entity.pdbx_description
1 polymer ?
#
loop_
_entity_poly.entity_id
_entity_poly.type
_entity_poly.pdbx_seq_one_letter_code
_entity_poly.pdbx_strand_id
1 'polypeptide(L)' 'MCDIEGERNKIDALLDAAARAAPAGARSDESALARFCLAALGEHYATECPDECLRRRCDDFAARVMRGDAIAQENA' A
#
# COMPACT_ATOMS: atom_id res chain seq x y z
N MET A 1 10.08 2.92 18.89
CA MET A 1 10.67 2.85 17.54
C MET A 1 10.30 1.49 16.99
N CYS A 2 9.25 1.42 16.17
CA CYS A 2 8.76 0.14 15.64
C CYS A 2 9.89 -0.56 14.88
N ASP A 3 10.09 -1.85 15.17
CA ASP A 3 11.10 -2.70 14.56
C ASP A 3 10.98 -2.63 13.02
N ILE A 4 11.94 -1.94 12.39
CA ILE A 4 11.71 -1.18 11.14
C ILE A 4 11.55 -2.09 9.92
N GLU A 5 12.06 -3.32 9.94
CA GLU A 5 12.00 -4.23 8.78
C GLU A 5 10.80 -5.18 8.83
N GLY A 6 10.51 -5.77 10.00
CA GLY A 6 9.40 -6.71 10.18
C GLY A 6 8.04 -6.05 9.96
N GLU A 7 7.83 -4.87 10.54
CA GLU A 7 6.58 -4.13 10.36
C GLU A 7 6.44 -3.55 8.96
N ARG A 8 7.55 -3.17 8.33
CA ARG A 8 7.52 -2.68 6.94
C ARG A 8 7.10 -3.78 5.97
N ASN A 9 7.63 -5.00 6.13
CA ASN A 9 7.22 -6.13 5.31
C ASN A 9 5.73 -6.49 5.48
N LYS A 10 5.18 -6.38 6.70
CA LYS A 10 3.74 -6.59 6.94
C LYS A 10 2.89 -5.53 6.26
N ILE A 11 3.30 -4.26 6.38
CA ILE A 11 2.62 -3.15 5.72
C ILE A 11 2.65 -3.32 4.19
N ASP A 12 3.81 -3.64 3.62
CA ASP A 12 3.94 -3.88 2.17
C ASP A 12 3.06 -5.05 1.71
N ALA A 13 2.99 -6.15 2.49
CA ALA A 13 2.12 -7.28 2.18
C ALA A 13 0.62 -6.92 2.23
N LEU A 14 0.21 -6.09 3.21
CA LEU A 14 -1.17 -5.59 3.29
C LEU A 14 -1.50 -4.66 2.12
N LEU A 15 -0.56 -3.79 1.73
CA LEU A 15 -0.71 -2.89 0.59
C LEU A 15 -0.84 -3.67 -0.73
N ASP A 16 -0.04 -4.72 -0.92
CA ASP A 16 -0.12 -5.61 -2.09
C ASP A 16 -1.47 -6.35 -2.14
N ALA A 17 -1.91 -6.91 -1.02
CA ALA A 17 -3.21 -7.56 -0.91
C ALA A 17 -4.37 -6.58 -1.20
N ALA A 18 -4.30 -5.35 -0.67
CA ALA A 18 -5.28 -4.31 -0.94
C ALA A 18 -5.28 -3.90 -2.41
N ALA A 19 -4.11 -3.72 -3.04
CA ALA A 19 -4.00 -3.40 -4.46
C ALA A 19 -4.58 -4.51 -5.35
N ARG A 20 -4.35 -5.77 -5.00
CA ARG A 20 -4.97 -6.94 -5.65
C ARG A 20 -6.47 -7.06 -5.36
N ALA A 21 -6.98 -6.53 -4.26
CA ALA A 21 -8.42 -6.47 -4.02
C ALA A 21 -9.08 -5.24 -4.68
N ALA A 22 -8.30 -4.22 -5.03
CA ALA A 22 -8.81 -2.99 -5.61
C ALA A 22 -9.48 -3.23 -6.98
N PRO A 23 -10.57 -2.50 -7.28
CA PRO A 23 -11.24 -2.59 -8.58
C PRO A 23 -10.31 -2.11 -9.71
N ALA A 24 -10.50 -2.62 -10.92
CA ALA A 24 -9.66 -2.29 -12.08
C ALA A 24 -9.52 -0.77 -12.32
N GLY A 25 -10.58 0.00 -12.10
CA GLY A 25 -10.55 1.47 -12.20
C GLY A 25 -9.64 2.14 -11.16
N ALA A 26 -9.47 1.57 -9.98
CA ALA A 26 -8.53 2.06 -8.97
C ALA A 26 -7.09 1.60 -9.25
N ARG A 27 -6.89 0.41 -9.84
CA ARG A 27 -5.54 -0.08 -10.20
C ARG A 27 -4.88 0.70 -11.35
N SER A 28 -5.64 1.48 -12.10
CA SER A 28 -5.13 2.33 -13.19
C SER A 28 -4.96 3.80 -12.81
N ASP A 29 -5.30 4.18 -11.57
CA ASP A 29 -5.17 5.56 -11.07
C ASP A 29 -4.37 5.58 -9.76
N GLU A 30 -3.23 6.26 -9.77
CA GLU A 30 -2.30 6.35 -8.62
C GLU A 30 -3.01 6.84 -7.36
N SER A 31 -3.80 7.91 -7.49
CA SER A 31 -4.49 8.54 -6.37
C SER A 31 -5.63 7.68 -5.84
N ALA A 32 -6.35 6.97 -6.70
CA ALA A 32 -7.40 6.05 -6.32
C ALA A 32 -6.82 4.82 -5.61
N LEU A 33 -5.70 4.29 -6.11
CA LEU A 33 -4.98 3.17 -5.48
C LEU A 33 -4.46 3.57 -4.09
N ALA A 34 -3.80 4.72 -3.97
CA ALA A 34 -3.28 5.22 -2.70
C ALA A 34 -4.40 5.40 -1.66
N ARG A 35 -5.55 5.94 -2.06
CA ARG A 35 -6.73 6.08 -1.18
C ARG A 35 -7.30 4.74 -0.75
N PHE A 36 -7.40 3.78 -1.66
CA PHE A 36 -7.90 2.44 -1.36
C PHE A 36 -6.97 1.72 -0.38
N CYS A 37 -5.68 1.75 -0.65
CA CYS A 37 -4.64 1.22 0.24
C CYS A 37 -4.65 1.90 1.61
N LEU A 38 -4.80 3.22 1.68
CA LEU A 38 -4.86 3.95 2.95
C LEU A 38 -6.06 3.55 3.81
N ALA A 39 -7.24 3.36 3.19
CA ALA A 39 -8.42 2.89 3.91
C ALA A 39 -8.17 1.52 4.54
N ALA A 40 -7.61 0.57 3.77
CA ALA A 40 -7.27 -0.76 4.27
C ALA A 40 -6.18 -0.73 5.35
N LEU A 41 -5.14 0.11 5.18
CA LEU A 41 -4.06 0.23 6.15
C LEU A 41 -4.53 0.87 7.46
N GLY A 42 -5.45 1.84 7.37
CA GLY A 42 -6.04 2.53 8.50
C GLY A 42 -6.78 1.59 9.45
N GLU A 43 -7.46 0.56 8.94
CA GLU A 43 -8.14 -0.44 9.78
C GLU A 43 -7.18 -1.21 10.71
N HIS A 44 -5.91 -1.35 10.30
CA HIS A 44 -4.91 -2.10 11.04
C HIS A 44 -3.94 -1.23 11.84
N TYR A 45 -3.63 -0.02 11.36
CA TYR A 45 -2.54 0.80 11.90
C TYR A 45 -2.97 2.19 12.37
N ALA A 46 -4.24 2.58 12.32
CA ALA A 46 -4.68 3.91 12.75
C ALA A 46 -4.37 4.24 14.23
N THR A 47 -4.23 3.22 15.09
CA THR A 47 -3.87 3.41 16.50
C THR A 47 -2.35 3.35 16.76
N GLU A 48 -1.59 2.76 15.84
CA GLU A 48 -0.16 2.44 15.99
C GLU A 48 0.75 3.44 15.25
N CYS A 49 0.24 4.06 14.19
CA CYS A 49 0.97 4.99 13.34
C CYS A 49 0.14 6.24 13.04
N PRO A 50 0.77 7.42 12.98
CA PRO A 50 0.06 8.63 12.58
C PRO A 50 -0.37 8.56 11.11
N ASP A 51 -1.55 9.11 10.81
CA ASP A 51 -2.14 9.11 9.46
C ASP A 51 -1.17 9.63 8.39
N GLU A 52 -0.36 10.65 8.71
CA GLU A 52 0.62 11.20 7.75
C GLU A 52 1.66 10.16 7.29
N CYS A 53 2.05 9.24 8.19
CA CYS A 53 3.02 8.21 7.91
C CYS A 53 2.40 7.11 7.04
N LEU A 54 1.18 6.70 7.38
CA LEU A 54 0.43 5.72 6.60
C LEU A 54 0.14 6.24 5.20
N ARG A 55 -0.26 7.52 5.09
CA ARG A 55 -0.53 8.18 3.82
C ARG A 55 0.70 8.22 2.93
N ARG A 56 1.84 8.69 3.45
CA ARG A 56 3.11 8.67 2.71
C ARG A 56 3.47 7.29 2.19
N ARG A 57 3.33 6.24 3.01
CA ARG A 57 3.62 4.86 2.59
C ARG A 57 2.68 4.39 1.47
N CYS A 58 1.39 4.73 1.55
CA CYS A 58 0.42 4.38 0.52
C CYS A 58 0.69 5.12 -0.79
N ASP A 59 1.05 6.41 -0.73
CA ASP A 59 1.43 7.20 -1.89
C ASP A 59 2.72 6.66 -2.54
N ASP A 60 3.76 6.37 -1.76
CA ASP A 60 5.00 5.74 -2.25
C ASP A 60 4.73 4.37 -2.90
N PHE A 61 3.89 3.54 -2.26
CA PHE A 61 3.51 2.24 -2.80
C PHE A 61 2.74 2.37 -4.13
N ALA A 62 1.73 3.23 -4.18
CA ALA A 62 0.95 3.46 -5.39
C ALA A 62 1.83 3.98 -6.53
N ALA A 63 2.73 4.91 -6.24
CA ALA A 63 3.71 5.40 -7.22
C ALA A 63 4.63 4.28 -7.74
N ARG A 64 5.06 3.36 -6.89
CA ARG A 64 5.87 2.18 -7.30
C ARG A 64 5.07 1.21 -8.17
N VAL A 65 3.81 0.94 -7.82
CA VAL A 65 2.90 0.11 -8.64
C VAL A 65 2.71 0.75 -10.03
N MET A 66 2.47 2.06 -10.08
CA MET A 66 2.22 2.79 -11.33
C MET A 66 3.47 2.94 -12.20
N ARG A 67 4.66 3.02 -11.60
CA ARG A 67 5.94 2.96 -12.32
C ARG A 67 6.25 1.58 -12.90
N GLY A 68 5.44 0.57 -12.60
CA GLY A 68 5.64 -0.82 -13.04
C GLY A 68 6.63 -1.60 -12.18
N ASP A 69 7.08 -1.03 -11.06
CA ASP A 69 8.03 -1.66 -10.13
C ASP A 69 7.36 -2.73 -9.24
N ALA A 70 6.02 -2.69 -9.09
CA ALA A 70 5.31 -3.50 -8.09
C ALA A 70 4.11 -4.32 -8.62
N ILE A 71 4.07 -4.69 -9.90
CA ILE A 71 3.26 -5.84 -10.35
C ILE A 71 4.13 -6.80 -11.19
N ALA A 72 5.33 -7.09 -10.70
CA ALA A 72 6.16 -8.19 -11.17
C ALA A 72 6.13 -9.34 -10.14
N GLN A 73 4.93 -9.85 -9.88
CA GLN A 73 4.73 -11.24 -9.45
C GLN A 73 3.66 -11.88 -10.35
N GLU A 74 3.87 -11.77 -11.66
CA GLU A 74 3.36 -12.74 -12.63
C GLU A 74 4.58 -13.24 -13.42
N ASN A 75 4.88 -14.54 -13.30
CA ASN A 75 5.90 -15.35 -14.00
C ASN A 75 7.28 -15.50 -13.34
N ALA A 76 7.41 -16.50 -12.45
CA ALA A 76 8.30 -17.67 -12.60
C ALA A 76 8.06 -18.68 -11.47
#